data_AF-A0AA91EET9-F1
#
_entry.id   AF-A0AA91EET9-F1
#
_cell.length_a   1.000
_cell.length_b   1.000
_cell.length_c   1.000
_cell.angle_alpha   90.00
_cell.angle_beta   90.00
_cell.angle_gamma   90.00
#
_symmetry.space_group_name_H-M   'P 1'
#
loop_
_entity.id
_entity.type
_entity.pdbx_description
1 polymer ?
#
loop_
_entity_poly.entity_id
_entity_poly.type
_entity_poly.pdbx_seq_one_letter_code
_entity_poly.pdbx_strand_id
1 'polypeptide(L)'
;MLIALVKGSYVEPHFHELPHQWEMFQVVEGCIKVTIYNDSGDQIKEFLVGPESKILVVEFFPGEIHSVECISDKALMLEIKEGPFDLAFAKSFPKW
;
A
#
# COMPACT_ATOMS: atom_id res chain seq x y z
N MET A 1 -9.51 1.56 -7.14
CA MET A 1 -9.69 2.95 -6.69
C MET A 1 -8.51 3.78 -7.18
N LEU A 2 -8.69 5.03 -7.61
CA LEU A 2 -7.58 5.96 -7.89
C LEU A 2 -7.38 6.87 -6.68
N ILE A 3 -6.14 6.96 -6.21
CA ILE A 3 -5.74 7.74 -5.03
C ILE A 3 -4.69 8.76 -5.47
N ALA A 4 -4.99 10.03 -5.26
CA ALA A 4 -4.02 11.12 -5.45
C ALA A 4 -3.43 11.51 -4.10
N LEU A 5 -2.10 11.50 -4.00
CA LEU A 5 -1.34 11.81 -2.80
C LEU A 5 -0.50 13.06 -3.07
N VAL A 6 -0.29 13.88 -2.05
CA VAL A 6 0.71 14.96 -2.05
C VAL A 6 1.87 14.59 -1.16
N LYS A 7 3.04 15.22 -1.35
CA LYS A 7 4.24 14.95 -0.57
C LYS A 7 3.99 14.86 0.94
N GLY A 8 4.47 13.79 1.56
CA GLY A 8 4.30 13.52 2.99
C GLY A 8 2.93 12.96 3.36
N SER A 9 1.99 12.79 2.43
CA SER A 9 0.78 12.00 2.66
C SER A 9 1.18 10.59 3.06
N TYR A 10 0.62 10.11 4.17
CA TYR A 10 0.98 8.83 4.77
C TYR A 10 -0.28 8.00 5.03
N VAL A 11 -0.29 6.78 4.52
CA VAL A 11 -1.24 5.74 4.89
C VAL A 11 -0.53 4.84 5.88
N GLU A 12 -1.04 4.82 7.12
CA GLU A 12 -0.49 4.05 8.22
C GLU A 12 -0.46 2.53 7.94
N PRO A 13 0.33 1.75 8.70
CA PRO A 13 0.40 0.31 8.52
C PRO A 13 -0.98 -0.34 8.58
N HIS A 14 -1.33 -1.10 7.56
CA HIS A 14 -2.58 -1.84 7.47
C HIS A 14 -2.39 -3.13 6.68
N PHE A 15 -3.39 -3.98 6.72
CA PHE A 15 -3.42 -5.24 5.99
C PHE A 15 -4.85 -5.68 5.70
N HIS A 16 -4.98 -6.71 4.88
CA HIS A 16 -6.24 -7.36 4.57
C HIS A 16 -6.33 -8.73 5.24
N GLU A 17 -7.33 -8.94 6.08
CA GLU A 17 -7.36 -10.10 7.00
C GLU A 17 -8.00 -11.37 6.41
N LEU A 18 -8.81 -11.25 5.36
CA LEU A 18 -9.49 -12.40 4.78
C LEU A 18 -8.60 -13.08 3.71
N PRO A 19 -8.60 -14.43 3.61
CA PRO A 19 -7.68 -15.16 2.73
C PRO A 19 -7.78 -14.85 1.22
N HIS A 20 -8.85 -14.20 0.77
CA HIS A 20 -9.06 -13.83 -0.64
C HIS A 20 -8.71 -12.36 -0.93
N GLN A 21 -8.41 -11.55 0.10
CA GLN A 21 -8.21 -10.12 -0.07
C GLN A 21 -6.74 -9.82 -0.38
N TRP A 22 -6.34 -10.03 -1.62
CA TRP A 22 -5.09 -9.46 -2.14
C TRP A 22 -5.27 -7.99 -2.51
N GLU A 23 -4.16 -7.26 -2.54
CA GLU A 23 -4.10 -5.85 -2.91
C GLU A 23 -2.94 -5.59 -3.87
N MET A 24 -3.14 -4.68 -4.81
CA MET A 24 -2.09 -4.26 -5.73
C MET A 24 -2.10 -2.74 -5.89
N PHE A 25 -0.91 -2.15 -5.90
CA PHE A 25 -0.69 -0.77 -6.29
C PHE A 25 0.04 -0.69 -7.62
N GLN A 26 -0.49 0.13 -8.53
CA GLN A 26 0.23 0.63 -9.69
C GLN A 26 0.35 2.14 -9.59
N VAL A 27 1.58 2.65 -9.56
CA VAL A 27 1.83 4.10 -9.52
C VAL A 27 1.95 4.62 -10.95
N VAL A 28 1.01 5.47 -11.33
CA VAL A 28 0.88 6.03 -12.69
C VAL A 28 1.67 7.33 -12.84
N GLU A 29 1.74 8.13 -11.78
CA GLU A 29 2.49 9.38 -11.72
C GLU A 29 3.17 9.50 -10.35
N GLY A 30 4.37 10.07 -10.32
CA GLY A 30 5.10 10.33 -9.08
C GLY A 30 5.75 9.09 -8.48
N CYS A 31 6.01 9.12 -7.18
CA CYS A 31 6.74 8.09 -6.46
C CYS A 31 6.23 7.98 -5.03
N ILE A 32 5.89 6.76 -4.63
CA ILE A 32 5.58 6.42 -3.26
C ILE A 32 6.68 5.52 -2.69
N LYS A 33 6.86 5.57 -1.38
CA LYS A 33 7.60 4.57 -0.62
C LYS A 33 6.61 3.61 0.00
N VAL A 34 6.85 2.33 -0.19
CA VAL A 34 6.15 1.24 0.48
C VAL A 34 7.06 0.67 1.55
N THR A 35 6.55 0.52 2.76
CA THR A 35 7.25 -0.13 3.87
C THR A 35 6.46 -1.34 4.33
N ILE A 36 7.12 -2.50 4.45
CA ILE A 36 6.55 -3.75 4.95
C ILE A 36 7.00 -3.97 6.39
N TYR A 37 6.07 -4.43 7.22
CA TYR A 37 6.28 -4.69 8.64
C TYR A 37 6.04 -6.18 8.95
N ASN A 38 6.67 -6.67 10.01
CA ASN A 38 6.31 -7.94 10.62
C ASN A 38 5.20 -7.74 11.69
N ASP A 39 4.72 -8.84 12.28
CA ASP A 39 3.68 -8.81 13.31
C ASP A 39 4.10 -8.10 14.62
N SER A 40 5.42 -7.96 14.85
CA SER A 40 5.98 -7.23 16.00
C SER A 40 6.06 -5.71 15.78
N GLY A 41 5.81 -5.24 14.55
CA GLY A 41 5.95 -3.84 14.17
C GLY A 41 7.32 -3.42 13.69
N ASP A 42 8.26 -4.37 13.52
CA ASP A 42 9.55 -4.06 12.93
C ASP A 42 9.42 -3.89 11.42
N GLN A 43 10.06 -2.87 10.88
CA GLN A 43 10.24 -2.71 9.44
C GLN A 43 11.15 -3.83 8.92
N ILE A 44 10.64 -4.63 7.98
CA ILE A 44 11.41 -5.71 7.35
C ILE A 44 11.88 -5.38 5.94
N LYS A 45 11.20 -4.44 5.26
CA LYS A 45 11.54 -4.04 3.90
C LYS A 45 11.01 -2.65 3.59
N GLU A 46 11.74 -1.87 2.80
CA GLU A 46 11.21 -0.70 2.11
C GLU A 46 11.65 -0.67 0.65
N PHE A 47 10.84 -0.05 -0.19
CA PHE A 47 11.18 0.21 -1.58
C PHE A 47 10.33 1.34 -2.15
N LEU A 48 10.83 1.94 -3.23
CA LEU A 48 10.13 2.97 -3.99
C LEU A 48 9.34 2.34 -5.13
N VAL A 49 8.13 2.85 -5.37
CA VAL A 49 7.23 2.44 -6.45
C VAL A 49 6.82 3.69 -7.24
N GLY A 50 6.97 3.64 -8.56
CA GLY A 50 6.74 4.78 -9.44
C GLY A 50 7.38 4.64 -10.82
N PRO A 51 6.93 5.39 -11.84
CA PRO A 51 7.45 5.32 -13.22
C PRO A 51 8.95 5.52 -13.37
N GLU A 52 9.56 6.30 -12.47
CA GLU A 52 11.01 6.57 -12.46
C GLU A 52 11.80 5.61 -11.55
N SER A 53 11.10 4.73 -10.83
CA SER A 53 11.70 3.72 -9.96
C SER A 53 11.87 2.39 -10.71
N LYS A 54 12.58 1.44 -10.09
CA LYS A 54 12.70 0.07 -10.64
C LYS A 54 11.41 -0.76 -10.52
N ILE A 55 10.45 -0.33 -9.69
CA ILE A 55 9.24 -1.07 -9.37
C ILE A 55 8.04 -0.22 -9.80
N LEU A 56 7.27 -0.71 -10.77
CA LEU A 56 6.09 -0.01 -11.26
C LEU A 56 4.80 -0.46 -10.56
N VAL A 57 4.79 -1.72 -10.12
CA VAL A 57 3.66 -2.40 -9.54
C VAL A 57 4.14 -3.20 -8.34
N VAL A 58 3.34 -3.22 -7.29
CA VAL A 58 3.52 -4.06 -6.11
C VAL A 58 2.21 -4.76 -5.81
N GLU A 59 2.28 -6.04 -5.46
CA GLU A 59 1.17 -6.85 -4.98
C GLU A 59 1.46 -7.27 -3.55
N PHE A 60 0.42 -7.30 -2.72
CA PHE A 60 0.43 -7.74 -1.33
C PHE A 60 -0.49 -8.93 -1.17
N PHE A 61 0.02 -9.97 -0.52
CA PHE A 61 -0.76 -11.10 -0.07
C PHE A 61 -1.62 -10.71 1.15
N PRO A 62 -2.74 -11.42 1.37
CA PRO A 62 -3.50 -11.28 2.61
C PRO A 62 -2.60 -11.38 3.85
N GLY A 63 -2.79 -10.49 4.81
CA GLY A 63 -2.00 -10.40 6.04
C GLY A 63 -0.67 -9.65 5.92
N GLU A 64 -0.20 -9.26 4.72
CA GLU A 64 1.03 -8.47 4.61
C GLU A 64 0.81 -7.02 5.08
N ILE A 65 1.40 -6.70 6.23
CA ILE A 65 1.29 -5.38 6.84
C ILE A 65 2.18 -4.40 6.08
N HIS A 66 1.58 -3.34 5.55
CA HIS A 66 2.30 -2.33 4.79
C HIS A 66 1.78 -0.92 5.02
N SER A 67 2.66 0.05 4.81
CA SER A 67 2.33 1.49 4.82
C SER A 67 2.77 2.14 3.52
N VAL A 68 2.18 3.29 3.20
CA VAL A 68 2.47 4.06 1.97
C VAL A 68 2.79 5.50 2.33
N GLU A 69 3.91 6.02 1.86
CA GLU A 69 4.27 7.44 1.97
C GLU A 69 4.50 8.04 0.58
N CYS A 70 3.89 9.19 0.28
CA CYS A 70 4.19 9.92 -0.95
C CYS A 70 5.49 10.72 -0.80
N ILE A 71 6.51 10.39 -1.59
CA ILE A 71 7.85 11.02 -1.49
C ILE A 71 8.04 12.11 -2.54
N SER A 72 7.40 11.97 -3.71
CA SER A 72 7.33 13.03 -4.72
C SER A 72 6.34 14.13 -4.32
N ASP A 73 6.39 15.26 -5.04
CA ASP A 73 5.49 16.41 -4.78
C ASP A 73 4.01 16.02 -4.87
N LYS A 74 3.69 15.13 -5.82
CA LYS A 74 2.42 14.43 -5.95
C LYS A 74 2.63 13.02 -6.48
N ALA A 75 1.70 12.11 -6.19
CA ALA A 75 1.64 10.79 -6.79
C ALA A 75 0.18 10.41 -7.12
N LEU A 76 -0.01 9.65 -8.20
CA LEU A 76 -1.29 9.06 -8.58
C LEU A 76 -1.14 7.54 -8.58
N MET A 77 -1.90 6.88 -7.73
CA MET A 77 -1.84 5.44 -7.52
C MET A 77 -3.19 4.81 -7.86
N LEU A 78 -3.16 3.76 -8.69
CA LEU A 78 -4.28 2.85 -8.87
C LEU A 78 -4.14 1.71 -7.85
N GLU A 79 -5.13 1.60 -6.97
CA GLU A 79 -5.29 0.48 -6.05
C GLU A 79 -6.32 -0.51 -6.62
N ILE A 80 -5.96 -1.79 -6.64
CA ILE A 80 -6.80 -2.91 -7.10
C ILE A 80 -6.90 -3.93 -5.97
N LYS A 81 -8.12 -4.42 -5.73
CA LYS A 81 -8.45 -5.42 -4.70
C LYS A 81 -9.45 -6.41 -5.28
N GLU A 82 -9.44 -7.64 -4.74
CA GLU A 82 -10.49 -8.60 -5.06
C GLU A 82 -11.86 -8.09 -4.61
N GLY A 83 -12.88 -8.26 -5.45
CA GLY A 83 -14.25 -7.93 -5.12
C GLY A 83 -15.03 -9.11 -4.56
N PRO A 84 -16.24 -8.88 -4.02
CA PRO A 84 -16.89 -7.58 -3.86
C PRO A 84 -16.28 -6.76 -2.72
N PHE A 85 -16.41 -5.43 -2.80
CA PHE A 85 -16.04 -4.56 -1.69
C PHE A 85 -17.04 -4.72 -0.54
N ASP A 86 -16.53 -5.03 0.65
CA ASP A 86 -17.27 -5.04 1.91
C ASP A 86 -16.63 -4.06 2.89
N LEU A 87 -17.40 -3.06 3.33
CA LEU A 87 -16.91 -2.04 4.25
C LEU A 87 -16.48 -2.63 5.59
N ALA A 88 -17.11 -3.72 6.05
CA ALA A 88 -16.79 -4.36 7.33
C ALA A 88 -15.40 -5.00 7.32
N PHE A 89 -14.88 -5.35 6.13
CA PHE A 89 -13.58 -6.01 5.93
C PHE A 89 -12.66 -5.19 5.02
N ALA A 90 -12.88 -3.88 4.90
CA ALA A 90 -12.17 -3.04 3.94
C ALA A 90 -10.66 -2.93 4.22
N LYS A 91 -10.26 -3.00 5.49
CA LYS A 91 -8.88 -3.07 5.96
C LYS A 91 -8.84 -3.33 7.47
N SER A 92 -7.75 -3.92 7.93
CA SER A 92 -7.43 -4.12 9.33
C SER A 92 -6.12 -3.42 9.68
N PHE A 93 -5.94 -3.11 10.95
CA PHE A 93 -4.77 -2.41 11.46
C PHE A 93 -4.04 -3.26 12.50
N PRO A 94 -2.69 -3.26 12.51
CA PRO A 94 -1.95 -3.87 13.60
C PRO A 94 -2.25 -3.16 14.93
N LYS A 95 -1.97 -3.84 16.05
CA LYS A 95 -2.26 -3.33 17.41
C LYS A 95 -1.11 -2.55 18.05
N TRP A 96 0.05 -2.53 17.39
CA TRP A 96 1.25 -1.85 17.86
C TRP A 96 1.33 -0.42 17.34
#